data_AF-A0A6I4TZD5-F1
#
_entry.id   AF-A0A6I4TZD5-F1
#
_cell.length_a   1.000
_cell.length_b   1.000
_cell.length_c   1.000
_cell.angle_alpha   90.00
_cell.angle_beta   90.00
_cell.angle_gamma   90.00
#
_symmetry.space_group_name_H-M   'P 1'
#
loop_
_entity.id
_entity.type
_entity.pdbx_description
1 polymer ?
#
loop_
_entity_poly.entity_id
_entity_poly.type
_entity_poly.pdbx_seq_one_letter_code
_entity_poly.pdbx_strand_id
1 'polypeptide(L)'
;MTGNTELSIAMIGAGAAIGGGVLTWLLGQVSNLTDYRRKKNDERDATAERSRAVLHGSFSVCNFLAEKLNDWDESKNVADLARLTVAQPYIARLIDRSPQENEILSVSLIDLGLRLESLLFVIGRVVGEQEEFPASQIGAVDDAAGELGSAVELVQLLLNPDPAMISEEELAEMVTNPEAIGQTTEGNDESN
;
A
#
# COMPACT_ATOMS: atom_id res chain seq x y z
N MET A 1 -31.87 22.97 84.99
CA MET A 1 -31.86 21.71 84.23
C MET A 1 -32.14 22.02 82.77
N THR A 2 -31.25 21.50 81.91
CA THR A 2 -31.44 21.14 80.49
C THR A 2 -31.85 22.20 79.46
N GLY A 3 -30.94 22.50 78.53
CA GLY A 3 -31.25 23.15 77.26
C GLY A 3 -30.04 23.49 76.38
N ASN A 4 -28.95 22.70 76.41
CA ASN A 4 -27.74 22.91 75.59
C ASN A 4 -27.50 21.74 74.61
N THR A 5 -28.56 21.17 74.05
CA THR A 5 -28.49 19.94 73.23
C THR A 5 -29.10 20.09 71.84
N GLU A 6 -29.09 21.28 71.24
CA GLU A 6 -29.60 21.47 69.88
C GLU A 6 -28.55 21.94 68.85
N LEU A 7 -27.31 22.25 69.26
CA LEU A 7 -26.34 22.87 68.35
C LEU A 7 -25.22 21.95 67.83
N SER A 8 -25.37 20.62 67.93
CA SER A 8 -24.27 19.68 67.61
C SER A 8 -24.56 18.63 66.54
N ILE A 9 -25.72 18.63 65.87
CA ILE A 9 -26.10 17.54 64.93
C ILE A 9 -26.16 18.00 63.45
N ALA A 10 -25.85 19.24 63.11
CA ALA A 10 -25.97 19.72 61.73
C ALA A 10 -24.65 19.77 60.92
N MET A 11 -23.53 19.26 61.44
CA MET A 11 -22.21 19.43 60.78
C MET A 11 -21.44 18.12 60.54
N ILE A 12 -22.15 17.00 60.33
CA ILE A 12 -21.58 15.74 59.82
C ILE A 12 -22.46 15.25 58.66
N GLY A 13 -22.56 16.07 57.61
CA GLY A 13 -23.38 15.75 56.44
C GLY A 13 -22.82 16.23 55.11
N ALA A 14 -21.66 16.89 55.09
CA ALA A 14 -21.09 17.49 53.88
C ALA A 14 -19.82 16.76 53.36
N GLY A 15 -19.21 15.87 54.16
CA GLY A 15 -17.93 15.24 53.80
C GLY A 15 -18.03 14.04 52.84
N ALA A 16 -19.16 13.32 52.83
CA ALA A 16 -19.28 12.09 52.05
C ALA A 16 -19.74 12.31 50.60
N ALA A 17 -20.44 13.41 50.30
CA ALA A 17 -20.94 13.69 48.95
C ALA A 17 -19.85 14.22 48.00
N ILE A 18 -18.86 14.95 48.54
CA ILE A 18 -17.79 15.55 47.73
C ILE A 18 -16.76 14.49 47.30
N GLY A 19 -16.45 13.51 48.16
CA GLY A 19 -15.53 12.41 47.83
C GLY A 19 -16.03 11.50 46.73
N GLY A 20 -17.33 11.15 46.74
CA GLY A 20 -17.93 10.32 45.71
C GLY A 20 -17.97 10.99 44.33
N GLY A 21 -18.32 12.28 44.29
CA GLY A 21 -18.38 13.05 43.04
C GLY A 21 -17.02 13.20 42.36
N VAL A 22 -15.97 13.52 43.15
CA VAL A 22 -14.60 13.68 42.62
C VAL A 22 -14.02 12.34 42.15
N LEU A 23 -14.25 11.24 42.88
CA LEU A 23 -13.80 9.91 42.47
C LEU A 23 -14.51 9.44 41.19
N THR A 24 -15.82 9.69 41.07
CA THR A 24 -16.60 9.35 39.87
C THR A 24 -16.18 10.20 38.67
N TRP A 25 -15.88 11.49 38.88
CA TRP A 25 -15.37 12.39 37.84
C TRP A 25 -13.95 12.00 37.38
N LEU A 26 -13.06 11.62 38.30
CA LEU A 26 -11.73 11.08 37.98
C LEU A 26 -11.81 9.74 37.24
N LEU A 27 -12.69 8.83 37.67
CA LEU A 27 -12.92 7.56 36.98
C LEU A 27 -13.49 7.78 35.56
N GLY A 28 -14.36 8.77 35.36
CA GLY A 28 -14.86 9.17 34.04
C GLY A 28 -13.81 9.82 33.14
N GLN A 29 -12.85 10.56 33.70
CA GLN A 29 -11.69 11.09 32.95
C GLN A 29 -10.74 9.96 32.52
N VAL A 30 -10.50 8.98 33.39
CA VAL A 30 -9.68 7.80 33.07
C VAL A 30 -10.38 6.92 32.03
N SER A 31 -11.70 6.73 32.11
CA SER A 31 -12.45 5.97 31.11
C SER A 31 -12.39 6.64 29.73
N ASN A 32 -12.56 7.96 29.66
CA ASN A 32 -12.40 8.72 28.41
C ASN A 32 -10.97 8.62 27.83
N LEU A 33 -9.94 8.57 28.68
CA LEU A 33 -8.54 8.40 28.25
C LEU A 33 -8.26 6.97 27.75
N THR A 34 -8.82 5.95 28.39
CA THR A 34 -8.73 4.57 27.91
C THR A 34 -9.54 4.33 26.65
N ASP A 35 -10.72 4.93 26.53
CA ASP A 35 -11.56 4.85 25.33
C ASP A 35 -10.91 5.60 24.16
N TYR A 36 -10.25 6.74 24.42
CA TYR A 36 -9.47 7.44 23.41
C TYR A 36 -8.25 6.64 22.95
N ARG A 37 -7.55 5.96 23.86
CA ARG A 37 -6.43 5.07 23.52
C ARG A 37 -6.89 3.81 22.78
N ARG A 38 -8.03 3.23 23.17
CA ARG A 38 -8.65 2.09 22.47
C ARG A 38 -9.04 2.49 21.06
N LYS A 39 -9.77 3.59 20.91
CA LYS A 39 -10.18 4.12 19.61
C LYS A 39 -8.98 4.43 18.71
N LYS A 40 -7.90 5.00 19.28
CA LYS A 40 -6.65 5.26 18.54
C LYS A 40 -5.93 3.98 18.12
N ASN A 41 -5.96 2.93 18.95
CA ASN A 41 -5.42 1.62 18.57
C ASN A 41 -6.28 0.93 17.51
N ASP A 42 -7.60 0.98 17.65
CA ASP A 42 -8.55 0.40 16.68
C ASP A 42 -8.44 1.11 15.31
N GLU A 43 -8.27 2.43 15.28
CA GLU A 43 -8.04 3.21 14.05
C GLU A 43 -6.68 2.88 13.41
N ARG A 44 -5.66 2.62 14.24
CA ARG A 44 -4.32 2.26 13.77
C ARG A 44 -4.28 0.83 13.20
N ASP A 45 -4.96 -0.11 13.85
CA ASP A 45 -5.09 -1.49 13.38
C ASP A 45 -5.92 -1.55 12.09
N ALA A 46 -7.00 -0.77 11.99
CA ALA A 46 -7.80 -0.65 10.77
C ALA A 46 -7.01 -0.05 9.61
N THR A 47 -6.12 0.92 9.88
CA THR A 47 -5.25 1.53 8.85
C THR A 47 -4.18 0.56 8.39
N ALA A 48 -3.57 -0.21 9.32
CA ALA A 48 -2.59 -1.23 9.00
C ALA A 48 -3.20 -2.36 8.15
N GLU A 49 -4.40 -2.84 8.50
CA GLU A 49 -5.09 -3.89 7.74
C GLU A 49 -5.51 -3.38 6.34
N ARG A 50 -5.98 -2.13 6.25
CA ARG A 50 -6.27 -1.50 4.95
C ARG A 50 -5.01 -1.40 4.08
N SER A 51 -3.89 -0.94 4.64
CA SER A 51 -2.61 -0.85 3.92
C SER A 51 -2.17 -2.22 3.40
N ARG A 52 -2.26 -3.26 4.25
CA ARG A 52 -1.95 -4.64 3.88
C ARG A 52 -2.84 -5.15 2.74
N ALA A 53 -4.13 -4.88 2.81
CA ALA A 53 -5.08 -5.26 1.77
C ALA A 53 -4.80 -4.56 0.43
N VAL A 54 -4.41 -3.28 0.45
CA VAL A 54 -4.00 -2.54 -0.74
C VAL A 54 -2.72 -3.14 -1.32
N LEU A 55 -1.69 -3.41 -0.52
CA LEU A 55 -0.44 -4.01 -0.99
C LEU A 55 -0.67 -5.38 -1.65
N HIS A 56 -1.41 -6.29 -0.99
CA HIS A 56 -1.73 -7.59 -1.56
C HIS A 56 -2.58 -7.49 -2.83
N GLY A 57 -3.54 -6.56 -2.83
CA GLY A 57 -4.39 -6.33 -3.99
C GLY A 57 -3.60 -5.79 -5.18
N SER A 58 -2.71 -4.82 -4.96
CA SER A 58 -1.82 -4.26 -5.98
C SER A 58 -0.90 -5.34 -6.54
N PHE A 59 -0.31 -6.19 -5.69
CA PHE A 59 0.52 -7.31 -6.14
C PHE A 59 -0.26 -8.29 -7.02
N SER A 60 -1.48 -8.62 -6.62
CA SER A 60 -2.34 -9.53 -7.39
C SER A 60 -2.71 -8.96 -8.75
N VAL A 61 -3.03 -7.67 -8.81
CA VAL A 61 -3.35 -6.98 -10.07
C VAL A 61 -2.12 -6.91 -10.97
N CYS A 62 -0.95 -6.51 -10.45
CA CYS A 62 0.28 -6.46 -11.23
C CYS A 62 0.64 -7.82 -11.84
N ASN A 63 0.53 -8.91 -11.06
CA ASN A 63 0.80 -10.24 -11.59
C ASN A 63 -0.19 -10.65 -12.68
N PHE A 64 -1.46 -10.35 -12.51
CA PHE A 64 -2.47 -10.61 -13.53
C PHE A 64 -2.18 -9.84 -14.83
N LEU A 65 -1.81 -8.56 -14.72
CA LEU A 65 -1.45 -7.73 -15.87
C LEU A 65 -0.19 -8.27 -16.55
N ALA A 66 0.86 -8.59 -15.78
CA ALA A 66 2.11 -9.14 -16.31
C ALA A 66 1.88 -10.46 -17.05
N GLU A 67 1.07 -11.37 -16.49
CA GLU A 67 0.71 -12.64 -17.15
C GLU A 67 0.05 -12.39 -18.51
N LYS A 68 -0.91 -11.46 -18.58
CA LYS A 68 -1.64 -11.17 -19.83
C LYS A 68 -0.78 -10.44 -20.86
N LEU A 69 0.16 -9.60 -20.41
CA LEU A 69 1.15 -8.97 -21.28
C LEU A 69 2.14 -10.00 -21.84
N ASN A 70 2.56 -10.98 -21.02
CA ASN A 70 3.41 -12.07 -21.48
C ASN A 70 2.69 -12.97 -22.49
N ASP A 71 1.42 -13.33 -22.23
CA ASP A 71 0.60 -14.08 -23.18
C ASP A 71 0.52 -13.35 -24.54
N TRP A 72 0.32 -12.03 -24.52
CA TRP A 72 0.34 -11.20 -25.72
C TRP A 72 1.70 -11.21 -26.42
N ASP A 73 2.81 -11.10 -25.68
CA ASP A 73 4.13 -11.06 -26.30
C ASP A 73 4.47 -12.38 -27.02
N GLU A 74 4.01 -13.50 -26.47
CA GLU A 74 4.17 -14.83 -27.08
C GLU A 74 3.23 -15.06 -28.27
N SER A 75 1.96 -14.69 -28.15
CA SER A 75 0.91 -15.09 -29.10
C SER A 75 0.59 -14.02 -30.15
N LYS A 76 0.85 -12.75 -29.83
CA LYS A 76 0.35 -11.55 -30.54
C LYS A 76 -1.16 -11.61 -30.81
N ASN A 77 -1.91 -12.28 -29.93
CA ASN A 77 -3.36 -12.43 -30.03
C ASN A 77 -4.08 -11.41 -29.13
N VAL A 78 -4.85 -10.51 -29.74
CA VAL A 78 -5.59 -9.46 -29.03
C VAL A 78 -6.65 -10.01 -28.08
N ALA A 79 -7.14 -11.24 -28.32
CA ALA A 79 -8.09 -11.87 -27.41
C ALA A 79 -7.50 -12.08 -25.99
N ASP A 80 -6.18 -12.26 -25.89
CA ASP A 80 -5.50 -12.43 -24.60
C ASP A 80 -5.52 -11.12 -23.79
N LEU A 81 -5.40 -9.98 -24.48
CA LEU A 81 -5.47 -8.65 -23.89
C LEU A 81 -6.91 -8.19 -23.58
N ALA A 82 -7.93 -8.71 -24.26
CA ALA A 82 -9.33 -8.32 -24.00
C ALA A 82 -9.77 -8.59 -22.54
N ARG A 83 -9.15 -9.57 -21.88
CA ARG A 83 -9.39 -9.92 -20.47
C ARG A 83 -8.86 -8.88 -19.48
N LEU A 84 -8.01 -7.96 -19.93
CA LEU A 84 -7.47 -6.87 -19.09
C LEU A 84 -8.57 -5.92 -18.57
N THR A 85 -9.73 -5.88 -19.24
CA THR A 85 -10.93 -5.15 -18.77
C THR A 85 -11.33 -5.51 -17.34
N VAL A 86 -11.06 -6.75 -16.91
CA VAL A 86 -11.35 -7.20 -15.54
C VAL A 86 -10.53 -6.44 -14.51
N ALA A 87 -9.32 -5.94 -14.84
CA ALA A 87 -8.45 -5.26 -13.89
C ALA A 87 -8.88 -3.83 -13.56
N GLN A 88 -9.59 -3.13 -14.46
CA GLN A 88 -10.03 -1.74 -14.28
C GLN A 88 -10.80 -1.50 -12.95
N PRO A 89 -11.88 -2.25 -12.63
CA PRO A 89 -12.60 -2.04 -11.38
C PRO A 89 -11.78 -2.40 -10.13
N TYR A 90 -10.75 -3.25 -10.25
CA TYR A 90 -9.87 -3.57 -9.13
C TYR A 90 -8.87 -2.43 -8.88
N ILE A 91 -8.25 -1.88 -9.92
CA ILE A 91 -7.34 -0.73 -9.80
C ILE A 91 -8.08 0.47 -9.20
N ALA A 92 -9.29 0.78 -9.68
CA ALA A 92 -10.10 1.85 -9.11
C ALA A 92 -10.36 1.65 -7.60
N ARG A 93 -10.71 0.43 -7.18
CA ARG A 93 -10.90 0.10 -5.75
C ARG A 93 -9.61 0.20 -4.94
N LEU A 94 -8.46 -0.08 -5.52
CA LEU A 94 -7.16 0.05 -4.85
C LEU A 94 -6.80 1.52 -4.64
N ILE A 95 -7.04 2.36 -5.65
CA ILE A 95 -6.86 3.81 -5.57
C ILE A 95 -7.75 4.39 -4.45
N ASP A 96 -9.04 4.05 -4.45
CA ASP A 96 -10.02 4.53 -3.45
C ASP A 96 -9.66 4.10 -2.01
N ARG A 97 -8.98 2.96 -1.88
CA ARG A 97 -8.59 2.39 -0.58
C ARG A 97 -7.17 2.74 -0.17
N SER A 98 -6.39 3.37 -1.06
CA SER A 98 -4.99 3.69 -0.79
C SER A 98 -4.88 4.67 0.39
N PRO A 99 -4.06 4.37 1.40
CA PRO A 99 -3.81 5.31 2.49
C PRO A 99 -3.19 6.62 1.95
N GLN A 100 -3.63 7.77 2.47
CA GLN A 100 -3.06 9.07 2.08
C GLN A 100 -1.56 9.17 2.36
N GLU A 101 -1.06 8.41 3.34
CA GLU A 101 0.36 8.37 3.72
C GLU A 101 1.25 7.71 2.66
N ASN A 102 0.68 6.99 1.69
CA ASN A 102 1.41 6.29 0.63
C ASN A 102 1.14 6.92 -0.75
N GLU A 103 1.42 8.22 -0.85
CA GLU A 103 1.16 9.03 -2.05
C GLU A 103 1.83 8.44 -3.29
N ILE A 104 3.05 7.93 -3.17
CA ILE A 104 3.82 7.35 -4.29
C ILE A 104 3.08 6.15 -4.87
N LEU A 105 2.70 5.18 -4.02
CA LEU A 105 1.95 4.00 -4.47
C LEU A 105 0.60 4.40 -5.08
N SER A 106 -0.09 5.37 -4.49
CA SER A 106 -1.37 5.87 -5.02
C SER A 106 -1.21 6.46 -6.42
N VAL A 107 -0.20 7.31 -6.63
CA VAL A 107 0.11 7.92 -7.94
C VAL A 107 0.49 6.86 -8.96
N SER A 108 1.31 5.87 -8.58
CA SER A 108 1.68 4.77 -9.49
C SER A 108 0.50 3.89 -9.85
N LEU A 109 -0.45 3.65 -8.93
CA LEU A 109 -1.70 2.94 -9.25
C LEU A 109 -2.61 3.74 -10.19
N ILE A 110 -2.63 5.07 -10.06
CA ILE A 110 -3.35 5.95 -11.00
C ILE A 110 -2.73 5.86 -12.39
N ASP A 111 -1.41 6.00 -12.50
CA ASP A 111 -0.70 5.87 -13.79
C ASP A 111 -0.95 4.49 -14.42
N LEU A 112 -0.85 3.42 -13.63
CA LEU A 112 -1.19 2.06 -14.07
C LEU A 112 -2.62 1.97 -14.63
N GLY A 113 -3.58 2.58 -13.95
CA GLY A 113 -4.98 2.63 -14.40
C GLY A 113 -5.15 3.36 -15.74
N LEU A 114 -4.45 4.49 -15.92
CA LEU A 114 -4.49 5.28 -17.15
C LEU A 114 -3.85 4.53 -18.33
N ARG A 115 -2.72 3.86 -18.12
CA ARG A 115 -2.07 3.03 -19.15
C ARG A 115 -2.96 1.85 -19.56
N LEU A 116 -3.61 1.21 -18.59
CA LEU A 116 -4.56 0.13 -18.85
C LEU A 116 -5.73 0.64 -19.70
N GLU A 117 -6.30 1.78 -19.37
CA GLU A 117 -7.40 2.38 -20.13
C GLU A 117 -6.97 2.74 -21.56
N SER A 118 -5.77 3.30 -21.73
CA SER A 118 -5.18 3.59 -23.04
C SER A 118 -5.06 2.33 -23.90
N LEU A 119 -4.48 1.26 -23.35
CA LEU A 119 -4.35 -0.02 -24.05
C LEU A 119 -5.72 -0.61 -24.43
N LEU A 120 -6.68 -0.60 -23.51
CA LEU A 120 -8.05 -1.10 -23.77
C LEU A 120 -8.78 -0.27 -24.83
N PHE A 121 -8.53 1.04 -24.89
CA PHE A 121 -9.05 1.90 -25.94
C PHE A 121 -8.45 1.53 -27.31
N VAL A 122 -7.13 1.32 -27.39
CA VAL A 122 -6.46 0.87 -28.62
C VAL A 122 -7.03 -0.48 -29.07
N ILE A 123 -7.14 -1.45 -28.16
CA ILE A 123 -7.73 -2.77 -28.43
C ILE A 123 -9.17 -2.63 -28.93
N GLY A 124 -9.99 -1.81 -28.26
CA GLY A 124 -11.38 -1.58 -28.65
C GLY A 124 -11.52 -1.01 -30.06
N ARG A 125 -10.62 -0.11 -30.46
CA ARG A 125 -10.57 0.40 -31.85
C ARG A 125 -10.21 -0.70 -32.83
N VAL A 126 -9.21 -1.50 -32.51
CA VAL A 126 -8.72 -2.57 -33.37
C VAL A 126 -9.78 -3.67 -33.58
N VAL A 127 -10.45 -4.10 -32.51
CA VAL A 127 -11.54 -5.08 -32.58
C VAL A 127 -12.78 -4.53 -33.30
N GLY A 128 -13.04 -3.23 -33.19
CA GLY A 128 -14.17 -2.58 -33.85
C GLY A 128 -13.96 -2.28 -35.33
N GLU A 129 -12.71 -2.24 -35.82
CA GLU A 129 -12.41 -1.71 -37.15
C GLU A 129 -12.42 -2.73 -38.31
N GLN A 130 -12.10 -4.05 -38.21
CA GLN A 130 -12.27 -5.01 -39.35
C GLN A 130 -11.88 -6.50 -39.15
N GLU A 131 -12.25 -7.33 -40.16
CA GLU A 131 -11.99 -8.79 -40.35
C GLU A 131 -10.51 -9.19 -40.56
N GLU A 132 -9.62 -8.26 -40.93
CA GLU A 132 -8.18 -8.48 -41.09
C GLU A 132 -7.39 -7.45 -40.28
N PHE A 133 -6.41 -7.93 -39.51
CA PHE A 133 -5.55 -7.13 -38.62
C PHE A 133 -4.36 -6.52 -39.39
N PRO A 134 -4.38 -5.23 -39.77
CA PRO A 134 -3.24 -4.62 -40.43
C PRO A 134 -2.05 -4.52 -39.47
N ALA A 135 -0.84 -4.77 -39.98
CA ALA A 135 0.41 -4.74 -39.19
C ALA A 135 0.65 -3.40 -38.46
N SER A 136 0.13 -2.29 -38.98
CA SER A 136 0.21 -0.97 -38.34
C SER A 136 -0.61 -0.87 -37.05
N GLN A 137 -1.68 -1.65 -36.90
CA GLN A 137 -2.48 -1.69 -35.67
C GLN A 137 -1.82 -2.56 -34.59
N ILE A 138 -1.08 -3.61 -34.98
CA ILE A 138 -0.30 -4.43 -34.04
C ILE A 138 0.78 -3.60 -33.36
N GLY A 139 1.48 -2.74 -34.11
CA GLY A 139 2.49 -1.83 -33.54
C GLY A 139 1.92 -0.90 -32.46
N ALA A 140 0.73 -0.34 -32.68
CA ALA A 140 0.08 0.51 -31.68
C ALA A 140 -0.34 -0.25 -30.41
N VAL A 141 -0.72 -1.53 -30.55
CA VAL A 141 -1.02 -2.40 -29.40
C VAL A 141 0.28 -2.75 -28.66
N ASP A 142 1.36 -3.06 -29.37
CA ASP A 142 2.68 -3.35 -28.77
C ASP A 142 3.22 -2.14 -27.99
N ASP A 143 3.14 -0.93 -28.55
CA ASP A 143 3.57 0.30 -27.87
C ASP A 143 2.78 0.51 -26.57
N ALA A 144 1.45 0.40 -26.64
CA ALA A 144 0.58 0.58 -25.47
C ALA A 144 0.75 -0.54 -24.43
N ALA A 145 1.00 -1.78 -24.87
CA ALA A 145 1.30 -2.91 -24.01
C ALA A 145 2.65 -2.73 -23.30
N GLY A 146 3.66 -2.22 -24.00
CA GLY A 146 4.97 -1.88 -23.45
C GLY A 146 4.87 -0.78 -22.38
N GLU A 147 4.12 0.28 -22.64
CA GLU A 147 3.87 1.33 -21.64
C GLU A 147 3.16 0.79 -20.39
N LEU A 148 2.17 -0.10 -20.56
CA LEU A 148 1.51 -0.76 -19.44
C LEU A 148 2.49 -1.66 -18.67
N GLY A 149 3.36 -2.38 -19.37
CA GLY A 149 4.41 -3.21 -18.78
C GLY A 149 5.35 -2.41 -17.88
N SER A 150 5.85 -1.26 -18.35
CA SER A 150 6.69 -0.38 -17.54
C SER A 150 5.97 0.15 -16.29
N ALA A 151 4.67 0.46 -16.38
CA ALA A 151 3.88 0.87 -15.22
C ALA A 151 3.70 -0.28 -14.21
N VAL A 152 3.50 -1.52 -14.69
CA VAL A 152 3.43 -2.72 -13.83
C VAL A 152 4.74 -2.92 -13.07
N GLU A 153 5.88 -2.83 -13.76
CA GLU A 153 7.21 -2.95 -13.15
C GLU A 153 7.44 -1.90 -12.07
N LEU A 154 7.10 -0.62 -12.35
CA LEU A 154 7.23 0.46 -11.38
C LEU A 154 6.42 0.17 -10.10
N VAL A 155 5.17 -0.27 -10.25
CA VAL A 155 4.34 -0.62 -9.09
C VAL A 155 4.94 -1.82 -8.34
N GLN A 156 5.43 -2.86 -9.04
CA GLN A 156 6.07 -4.01 -8.40
C GLN A 156 7.33 -3.62 -7.62
N LEU A 157 8.15 -2.70 -8.13
CA LEU A 157 9.32 -2.16 -7.41
C LEU A 157 8.92 -1.44 -6.12
N LEU A 158 7.80 -0.71 -6.13
CA LEU A 158 7.27 -0.05 -4.94
C LEU A 158 6.68 -1.04 -3.92
N LEU A 159 6.17 -2.18 -4.39
CA LEU A 159 5.60 -3.24 -3.54
C LEU A 159 6.69 -4.13 -2.92
N ASN A 160 7.81 -4.31 -3.62
CA ASN A 160 9.01 -4.98 -3.13
C ASN A 160 10.17 -3.97 -3.07
N PRO A 161 10.17 -3.04 -2.10
CA PRO A 161 11.36 -2.25 -1.84
C PRO A 161 12.41 -3.23 -1.33
N ASP A 162 13.26 -3.72 -2.23
CA ASP A 162 14.35 -4.62 -1.89
C ASP A 162 15.16 -3.97 -0.76
N PRO A 163 15.21 -4.54 0.46
CA PRO A 163 16.06 -4.03 1.52
C PRO A 163 17.49 -4.56 1.33
N ALA A 164 18.00 -4.61 0.11
CA ALA A 164 19.43 -4.62 -0.13
C ALA A 164 19.99 -3.19 0.07
N MET A 165 19.62 -2.55 1.19
CA MET A 165 20.48 -1.51 1.75
C MET A 165 21.70 -2.26 2.26
N ILE A 166 22.81 -2.08 1.56
CA ILE A 166 24.17 -2.30 2.04
C ILE A 166 24.15 -2.12 3.55
N SER A 167 24.39 -3.19 4.30
CA SER A 167 24.32 -3.13 5.76
C SER A 167 25.28 -2.04 6.24
N GLU A 168 25.02 -1.38 7.38
CA GLU A 168 25.99 -0.42 7.95
C GLU A 168 27.39 -1.07 8.10
N GLU A 169 27.44 -2.40 8.21
CA GLU A 169 28.67 -3.21 8.21
C GLU A 169 29.35 -3.26 6.83
N GLU A 170 28.65 -3.51 5.72
CA GLU A 170 29.23 -3.39 4.36
C GLU A 170 29.63 -1.94 4.03
N LEU A 171 28.87 -0.95 4.50
CA LEU A 171 29.17 0.47 4.28
C LEU A 171 30.41 0.90 5.10
N ALA A 172 30.57 0.35 6.31
CA ALA A 172 31.77 0.53 7.14
C ALA A 172 32.99 -0.20 6.56
N GLU A 173 32.80 -1.37 5.93
CA GLU A 173 33.87 -2.12 5.26
C GLU A 173 34.38 -1.39 4.01
N MET A 174 33.49 -0.79 3.20
CA MET A 174 33.87 0.04 2.05
C MET A 174 34.61 1.33 2.45
N VAL A 175 34.35 1.89 3.64
CA VAL A 175 35.04 3.09 4.16
C VAL A 175 36.40 2.73 4.78
N THR A 176 36.53 1.53 5.34
CA THR A 176 37.76 1.08 6.02
C THR A 176 38.75 0.36 5.10
N ASN A 177 38.32 -0.14 3.94
CA ASN A 177 39.20 -0.83 3.00
C ASN A 177 38.95 -0.43 1.53
N PRO A 178 39.48 0.74 1.07
CA PRO A 178 39.31 1.21 -0.31
C PRO A 178 40.04 0.36 -1.36
N GLU A 179 40.84 -0.64 -0.97
CA GLU A 179 41.58 -1.53 -1.89
C GLU A 179 40.76 -2.73 -2.40
N ALA A 180 39.58 -3.01 -1.82
CA ALA A 180 38.75 -4.16 -2.22
C ALA A 180 37.99 -3.96 -3.56
N ILE A 181 37.99 -2.74 -4.12
CA ILE A 181 37.24 -2.42 -5.36
C ILE A 181 37.96 -2.94 -6.62
N GLY A 182 39.16 -3.50 -6.50
CA GLY A 182 40.00 -3.92 -7.64
C GLY A 182 40.17 -5.42 -7.91
N GLN A 183 39.56 -6.34 -7.14
CA GLN A 183 39.96 -7.77 -7.17
C GLN A 183 38.86 -8.81 -7.46
N THR A 184 37.75 -8.45 -8.12
CA THR A 184 36.72 -9.45 -8.50
C THR A 184 36.72 -9.90 -9.96
N THR A 185 37.73 -9.54 -10.76
CA THR A 185 37.89 -10.11 -12.11
C THR A 185 39.35 -10.29 -12.49
N GLU A 186 40.02 -11.30 -11.95
CA GLU A 186 41.09 -11.98 -12.68
C GLU A 186 41.38 -13.35 -12.04
N GLY A 187 41.23 -14.42 -12.83
CA GLY A 187 41.87 -15.71 -12.57
C GLY A 187 40.96 -16.80 -11.99
N ASN A 188 40.19 -17.46 -12.86
CA ASN A 188 40.02 -18.91 -12.71
C ASN A 188 39.93 -19.58 -14.08
N ASP A 189 41.02 -19.45 -14.84
CA ASP A 189 41.40 -20.38 -15.90
C ASP A 189 42.50 -21.29 -15.33
N GLU A 190 42.10 -22.41 -14.71
CA GLU A 190 42.99 -23.56 -14.53
C GLU A 190 42.21 -24.85 -14.78
N SER A 191 42.30 -25.31 -16.03
CA SER A 191 42.65 -26.66 -16.46
C SER A 191 42.34 -27.82 -15.50
N ASN A 192 41.34 -28.62 -15.86
CA ASN A 192 41.52 -30.08 -16.02
C ASN A 192 40.44 -30.68 -16.92
#